data_AF-A0A117LDV7-F1
#
_entry.id   AF-A0A117LDV7-F1
#
_cell.length_a   1.000
_cell.length_b   1.000
_cell.length_c   1.000
_cell.angle_alpha   90.00
_cell.angle_beta   90.00
_cell.angle_gamma   90.00
#
_symmetry.space_group_name_H-M   'P 1'
#
loop_
_entity.id
_entity.type
_entity.pdbx_description
1 polymer ?
#
loop_
_entity_poly.entity_id
_entity_poly.type
_entity_poly.pdbx_seq_one_letter_code
_entity_poly.pdbx_strand_id
1 'polypeptide(L)' 'MGGKDGVLQVLARALDAAALRQRVIADNIANSNTPGFKRSGVRFEETLRRVLGGERLPLFTT' A
#
# COMPACT_ATOMS: atom_id res chain seq x y z
N MET A 1 25.64 15.68 1.94
CA MET A 1 25.01 14.63 1.10
C MET A 1 23.66 14.30 1.73
N GLY A 2 22.53 14.30 1.03
CA GLY A 2 21.27 13.82 1.65
C GLY A 2 19.92 14.24 1.08
N GLY A 3 19.83 15.14 0.09
CA GLY A 3 18.52 15.60 -0.40
C GLY A 3 17.88 14.74 -1.51
N LYS A 4 18.69 14.03 -2.30
CA LYS A 4 18.23 13.34 -3.52
C LYS A 4 17.75 11.91 -3.25
N ASP A 5 18.36 11.27 -2.26
CA ASP A 5 18.10 9.87 -1.91
C ASP A 5 16.74 9.69 -1.20
N GLY A 6 16.34 10.66 -0.39
CA GLY A 6 15.03 10.64 0.27
C GLY A 6 13.86 10.77 -0.71
N VAL A 7 13.99 11.61 -1.73
CA VAL A 7 12.95 11.77 -2.77
C VAL A 7 12.81 10.48 -3.58
N LEU A 8 13.93 9.85 -3.96
CA LEU A 8 13.91 8.58 -4.68
C LEU A 8 13.26 7.47 -3.84
N GLN A 9 13.54 7.41 -2.54
CA GLN A 9 12.91 6.46 -1.62
C GLN A 9 11.39 6.68 -1.48
N VAL A 10 10.95 7.93 -1.39
CA VAL A 10 9.50 8.26 -1.33
C VAL A 10 8.81 7.88 -2.64
N LEU A 11 9.43 8.16 -3.78
CA LEU A 11 8.90 7.79 -5.10
C LEU A 11 8.82 6.27 -5.26
N ALA A 12 9.84 5.52 -4.85
CA ALA A 12 9.83 4.06 -4.88
C ALA A 12 8.69 3.51 -4.02
N ARG A 13 8.51 4.00 -2.79
CA ARG A 13 7.41 3.57 -1.92
C ARG A 13 6.04 3.95 -2.45
N ALA A 14 5.91 5.10 -3.11
CA ALA A 14 4.67 5.50 -3.76
C ALA A 14 4.32 4.56 -4.93
N LEU A 15 5.31 4.13 -5.70
CA LEU A 15 5.14 3.15 -6.78
C LEU A 15 4.73 1.79 -6.24
N ASP A 16 5.38 1.30 -5.19
CA ASP A 16 5.02 0.03 -4.52
C ASP A 16 3.57 0.06 -4.01
N ALA A 17 3.15 1.18 -3.40
CA ALA A 17 1.80 1.35 -2.91
C ALA A 17 0.77 1.38 -4.05
N ALA A 18 1.08 2.03 -5.18
CA ALA A 18 0.24 2.05 -6.36
C ALA A 18 0.08 0.63 -6.96
N ALA A 19 1.17 -0.13 -7.03
CA ALA A 19 1.16 -1.52 -7.47
C ALA A 19 0.31 -2.41 -6.55
N LEU A 20 0.45 -2.26 -5.22
CA LEU A 20 -0.35 -2.98 -4.25
C LEU A 20 -1.85 -2.67 -4.41
N ARG A 21 -2.20 -1.39 -4.62
CA ARG A 21 -3.58 -0.97 -4.86
C ARG A 21 -4.14 -1.61 -6.13
N GLN A 22 -3.36 -1.62 -7.22
CA GLN A 22 -3.79 -2.27 -8.46
C GLN A 22 -4.03 -3.76 -8.25
N ARG A 23 -3.17 -4.45 -7.51
CA ARG A 23 -3.34 -5.87 -7.19
C ARG A 23 -4.60 -6.15 -6.38
N VAL A 24 -4.85 -5.37 -5.32
CA VAL A 24 -6.07 -5.49 -4.52
C VAL A 24 -7.33 -5.22 -5.35
N ILE A 25 -7.29 -4.25 -6.27
CA ILE A 25 -8.40 -3.99 -7.18
C ILE A 25 -8.61 -5.17 -8.13
N ALA A 26 -7.54 -5.70 -8.73
CA ALA A 26 -7.61 -6.85 -9.62
C ALA A 26 -8.16 -8.09 -8.89
N ASP A 27 -7.70 -8.36 -7.68
CA ASP A 27 -8.19 -9.46 -6.84
C ASP A 27 -9.68 -9.28 -6.50
N ASN A 28 -10.11 -8.07 -6.16
CA ASN A 28 -11.52 -7.78 -5.90
C ASN A 28 -12.38 -7.97 -7.16
N ILE A 29 -11.91 -7.55 -8.33
CA ILE A 29 -12.63 -7.72 -9.60
C ILE A 29 -12.72 -9.21 -9.93
N ALA A 30 -11.62 -9.95 -9.84
CA ALA A 30 -11.55 -11.38 -10.14
C ALA A 30 -12.50 -12.19 -9.24
N ASN A 31 -12.65 -11.79 -7.97
CA ASN A 31 -13.49 -12.50 -7.01
C ASN A 31 -14.85 -11.83 -6.74
N SER A 32 -15.22 -10.80 -7.50
CA SER A 32 -16.45 -10.03 -7.27
C SER A 32 -17.72 -10.89 -7.34
N ASN A 33 -17.69 -11.99 -8.09
CA ASN A 33 -18.83 -12.88 -8.28
C ASN A 33 -18.71 -14.18 -7.47
N THR A 34 -17.67 -14.31 -6.64
CA THR A 34 -17.49 -15.48 -5.77
C THR A 34 -18.36 -15.30 -4.52
N PRO A 35 -19.38 -16.15 -4.30
CA PRO A 35 -20.26 -16.03 -3.14
C PRO A 35 -19.47 -16.06 -1.83
N GLY A 36 -19.70 -15.08 -0.95
CA GLY A 36 -19.02 -14.97 0.34
C GLY A 36 -17.66 -14.25 0.33
N PHE A 37 -17.18 -13.77 -0.82
CA PHE A 37 -15.92 -13.03 -0.90
C PHE A 37 -16.02 -11.64 -0.22
N LYS A 38 -15.07 -11.32 0.66
CA LYS A 38 -14.94 -10.02 1.31
C LYS A 38 -13.89 -9.19 0.60
N ARG A 39 -14.27 -8.00 0.13
CA ARG A 39 -13.35 -7.06 -0.53
C ARG A 39 -12.22 -6.62 0.40
N SER A 40 -11.01 -6.57 -0.14
CA SER A 40 -9.84 -6.00 0.51
C SER A 40 -9.63 -4.56 0.04
N GLY A 41 -9.04 -3.71 0.88
CA GLY A 41 -8.79 -2.30 0.55
C GLY A 41 -7.45 -1.82 1.06
N VAL A 42 -6.77 -0.95 0.32
CA VAL A 42 -5.48 -0.37 0.70
C VAL A 42 -5.69 0.97 1.39
N ARG A 43 -5.22 1.13 2.63
CA ARG A 43 -5.29 2.38 3.40
C ARG A 43 -4.01 3.20 3.23
N PHE A 44 -3.90 3.87 2.08
CA PHE A 44 -2.68 4.62 1.70
C PHE A 44 -2.36 5.78 2.65
N GLU A 45 -3.33 6.65 2.92
CA GLU A 45 -3.11 7.86 3.73
C GLU A 45 -2.69 7.55 5.18
N GLU A 46 -3.28 6.52 5.77
CA GLU A 46 -2.96 6.10 7.15
C GLU A 46 -1.53 5.54 7.22
N THR A 47 -1.15 4.74 6.23
CA THR A 47 0.19 4.15 6.11
C THR A 47 1.25 5.22 5.82
N LEU A 48 0.95 6.17 4.92
CA LEU A 48 1.85 7.27 4.58
C LEU A 48 2.04 8.21 5.78
N ARG A 49 0.97 8.57 6.49
CA ARG A 49 1.06 9.35 7.73
C ARG A 49 1.92 8.64 8.78
N ARG A 50 1.77 7.31 8.92
CA ARG A 50 2.57 6.51 9.87
C ARG A 50 4.06 6.51 9.51
N VAL A 51 4.41 6.31 8.23
CA VAL A 51 5.80 6.28 7.77
C VAL A 51 6.46 7.66 7.83
N LEU A 52 5.75 8.72 7.42
CA LEU A 52 6.25 10.09 7.52
C LEU A 52 6.30 10.59 8.97
N GLY A 53 5.45 10.06 9.84
CA GLY A 53 5.49 10.29 11.29
C GLY A 53 6.54 9.48 12.04
N GLY A 54 7.32 8.62 11.38
CA GLY A 54 8.39 7.83 11.98
C GLY A 54 7.94 6.55 12.70
N GLU A 55 6.67 6.16 12.60
CA GLU A 55 6.18 4.92 13.21
C GLU A 55 6.46 3.71 12.32
N ARG A 56 7.10 2.70 12.90
CA ARG A 56 7.44 1.44 12.23
C ARG A 56 6.15 0.65 11.97
N LEU A 57 5.85 0.38 10.70
CA LEU A 57 4.64 -0.34 10.29
C LEU A 57 4.68 -1.78 10.85
N PRO A 58 3.69 -2.19 11.67
CA PRO A 58 3.54 -3.58 12.01
C PRO A 58 3.00 -4.31 10.78
N LEU A 59 3.89 -5.03 10.09
CA LEU A 59 3.51 -5.95 9.03
C LEU A 59 2.88 -7.18 9.69
N PHE A 60 1.54 -7.20 9.73
CA PHE A 60 0.81 -8.43 10.01
C PHE A 60 0.38 -9.04 8.68
N THR A 61 0.90 -10.23 8.40
CA THR A 61 0.40 -11.13 7.36
C THR A 61 -0.52 -12.15 8.04
N THR A 62 -1.81 -12.10 7.75
CA THR A 62 -2.77 -13.18 8.01
C THR A 62 -3.03 -13.89 6.70
#